data_AF-A0AB35J420-F1
#
_entry.id   AF-A0AB35J420-F1
#
_cell.length_a   1.000
_cell.length_b   1.000
_cell.length_c   1.000
_cell.angle_alpha   90.00
_cell.angle_beta   90.00
_cell.angle_gamma   90.00
#
_symmetry.space_group_name_H-M   'P 1'
#
loop_
_entity.id
_entity.type
_entity.pdbx_description
1 polymer ?
#
loop_
_entity_poly.entity_id
_entity_poly.type
_entity_poly.pdbx_seq_one_letter_code
_entity_poly.pdbx_strand_id
1 'polypeptide(L)' 'MREERYHIALDKYDKNIVINALNTLRTRQLQEERPTEPVDELISKVAHAPTKKVKVVHCRCNEER' A
#
# COMPACT_ATOMS: atom_id res chain seq x y z
N MET A 1 -0.78 7.66 -23.19
CA MET A 1 -2.00 7.78 -22.36
C MET A 1 -1.57 8.22 -20.97
N ARG A 2 -2.24 9.16 -20.32
CA ARG A 2 -1.87 9.58 -18.96
C ARG A 2 -2.49 8.58 -17.98
N GLU A 3 -1.66 7.82 -17.29
CA GLU A 3 -2.11 6.95 -16.20
C GLU A 3 -2.61 7.81 -15.03
N GLU A 4 -3.83 7.55 -14.57
CA GLU A 4 -4.40 8.18 -13.38
C GLU A 4 -3.67 7.66 -12.14
N ARG A 5 -3.12 8.57 -11.32
CA ARG A 5 -2.37 8.24 -10.11
C ARG A 5 -3.15 8.67 -8.88
N TYR A 6 -3.39 7.72 -7.97
CA TYR A 6 -4.03 7.97 -6.68
C TYR A 6 -2.98 8.19 -5.59
N HIS A 7 -3.26 9.10 -4.68
CA HIS A 7 -2.44 9.31 -3.47
C HIS A 7 -3.21 8.76 -2.27
N ILE A 8 -2.61 7.82 -1.57
CA ILE A 8 -3.18 7.19 -0.36
C ILE A 8 -2.31 7.60 0.82
N ALA A 9 -2.92 8.12 1.87
CA ALA A 9 -2.26 8.35 3.15
C ALA A 9 -2.51 7.14 4.04
N LEU A 10 -1.43 6.50 4.50
CA LEU A 10 -1.49 5.35 5.40
C LEU A 10 -0.91 5.77 6.75
N ASP A 11 -1.57 5.34 7.83
CA ASP A 11 -0.96 5.44 9.16
C ASP A 11 0.04 4.29 9.40
N LYS A 12 0.64 4.23 10.59
CA LYS A 12 1.62 3.19 10.93
C LYS A 12 0.99 1.79 10.93
N TYR A 13 -0.27 1.68 11.34
CA TYR A 13 -1.01 0.43 11.43
C TYR A 13 -1.40 -0.08 10.04
N ASP A 14 -2.00 0.79 9.22
CA ASP A 14 -2.36 0.49 7.83
C ASP A 14 -1.13 0.11 7.01
N LYS A 15 -0.01 0.84 7.18
CA LYS A 15 1.25 0.50 6.53
C LYS A 15 1.68 -0.93 6.85
N ASN A 16 1.57 -1.36 8.11
CA ASN A 16 1.93 -2.72 8.51
C ASN A 16 1.00 -3.77 7.88
N ILE A 17 -0.32 -3.49 7.82
CA ILE A 17 -1.29 -4.36 7.15
C ILE A 17 -0.93 -4.53 5.68
N VAL A 18 -0.68 -3.43 4.96
CA VAL A 18 -0.33 -3.44 3.54
C VAL A 18 0.95 -4.23 3.30
N ILE A 19 2.01 -3.98 4.09
CA ILE A 19 3.28 -4.71 3.97
C ILE A 19 3.08 -6.22 4.24
N ASN A 20 2.30 -6.59 5.25
CA ASN A 20 2.06 -8.00 5.55
C ASN A 20 1.25 -8.70 4.44
N ALA A 21 0.27 -8.02 3.87
CA ALA A 21 -0.50 -8.53 2.74
C ALA A 21 0.38 -8.74 1.50
N LEU A 22 1.22 -7.75 1.17
CA LEU A 22 2.16 -7.86 0.05
C LEU A 22 3.20 -8.97 0.26
N ASN A 23 3.72 -9.14 1.48
CA ASN A 23 4.63 -10.24 1.81
C ASN A 23 3.95 -11.60 1.70
N THR A 24 2.68 -11.71 2.10
CA THR A 24 1.91 -12.95 1.92
C THR A 24 1.74 -13.27 0.44
N LEU A 25 1.45 -12.27 -0.39
CA LEU A 25 1.35 -12.42 -1.84
C LEU A 25 2.69 -12.85 -2.46
N ARG A 26 3.79 -12.19 -2.08
CA ARG A 26 5.15 -12.54 -2.53
C ARG A 26 5.49 -13.99 -2.19
N THR A 27 5.22 -14.43 -0.97
CA THR A 27 5.49 -15.81 -0.54
C THR A 27 4.70 -16.82 -1.37
N ARG A 28 3.44 -16.53 -1.71
CA ARG A 28 2.64 -17.40 -2.60
C ARG A 28 3.20 -17.44 -4.02
N GLN A 29 3.56 -16.30 -4.59
CA GLN A 29 4.16 -16.25 -5.93
C GLN A 29 5.48 -17.02 -6.00
N LEU A 30 6.30 -16.94 -4.95
CA LEU A 30 7.54 -17.69 -4.84
C LEU A 30 7.29 -19.20 -4.80
N GLN A 31 6.24 -19.65 -4.09
CA GLN A 31 5.81 -21.06 -4.08
C GLN A 31 5.30 -21.54 -5.44
N GLU A 32 4.71 -20.64 -6.22
CA GLU A 32 4.22 -20.92 -7.59
C GLU A 32 5.33 -20.76 -8.66
N GLU A 33 6.58 -20.49 -8.28
CA GLU A 33 7.71 -20.19 -9.19
C GLU A 33 7.41 -19.04 -10.17
N ARG A 34 6.59 -18.08 -9.73
CA ARG A 34 6.18 -16.91 -10.50
C ARG A 34 7.07 -15.70 -10.21
N PRO A 35 7.19 -14.76 -11.17
CA PRO A 35 7.96 -13.54 -10.95
C PRO A 35 7.37 -12.68 -9.82
N THR A 36 8.22 -12.31 -8.86
CA THR A 36 7.84 -11.46 -7.71
C THR A 36 8.23 -10.00 -7.88
N GLU A 37 9.01 -9.66 -8.90
CA GLU A 37 9.49 -8.29 -9.16
C GLU A 37 8.42 -7.18 -9.02
N PRO A 38 7.20 -7.30 -9.57
CA PRO A 38 6.19 -6.24 -9.41
C PRO A 38 5.73 -6.08 -7.96
N VAL A 39 5.68 -7.17 -7.18
CA VAL A 39 5.30 -7.13 -5.76
C VAL A 39 6.46 -6.58 -4.92
N ASP A 40 7.70 -6.95 -5.24
CA ASP A 40 8.90 -6.43 -4.58
C ASP A 40 9.02 -4.90 -4.78
N GLU A 41 8.73 -4.38 -5.98
CA GLU A 41 8.72 -2.94 -6.24
C GLU A 41 7.66 -2.21 -5.39
N LEU A 42 6.47 -2.78 -5.26
CA LEU A 42 5.41 -2.22 -4.41
C LEU A 42 5.76 -2.24 -2.93
N ILE A 43 6.36 -3.33 -2.43
CA ILE A 43 6.85 -3.42 -1.05
C ILE A 43 7.89 -2.32 -0.81
N SER A 44 8.83 -2.13 -1.74
CA SER A 44 9.85 -1.09 -1.63
C SER A 44 9.24 0.31 -1.60
N LYS A 45 8.26 0.59 -2.47
CA LYS A 45 7.54 1.87 -2.52
C LYS A 45 6.80 2.17 -1.20
N VAL A 46 6.10 1.19 -0.63
CA VAL A 46 5.36 1.36 0.63
C VAL A 46 6.30 1.43 1.84
N ALA A 47 7.38 0.65 1.84
CA ALA A 47 8.35 0.62 2.93
C ALA A 47 9.11 1.94 3.05
N HIS A 48 9.59 2.48 1.92
CA HIS A 48 10.39 3.71 1.85
C HIS A 48 9.56 4.98 1.64
N ALA A 49 8.23 4.86 1.59
CA ALA A 49 7.35 6.02 1.47
C ALA A 49 7.66 7.03 2.59
N PRO A 50 7.85 8.32 2.25
CA PRO A 50 8.21 9.34 3.23
C PRO A 50 7.07 9.53 4.23
N THR A 51 7.41 9.53 5.51
CA THR A 51 6.46 9.84 6.57
C THR A 51 6.27 11.36 6.66
N LYS A 52 5.15 11.86 6.16
CA LYS A 52 4.75 13.26 6.36
C LYS A 52 3.73 13.33 7.49
N LYS A 53 3.98 14.19 8.48
CA LYS A 53 2.96 14.58 9.46
C LYS A 53 1.92 15.44 8.75
N VAL A 54 0.94 14.79 8.13
CA VAL A 54 -0.22 15.48 7.55
C VAL A 54 -1.27 15.64 8.63
N LYS A 55 -1.85 16.85 8.76
CA LYS A 55 -3.12 17.01 9.49
C LYS A 55 -4.18 16.34 8.62
N VAL A 56 -4.53 15.10 8.97
CA VAL A 56 -5.65 14.41 8.33
C VAL A 56 -6.91 15.16 8.76
N VAL A 57 -7.44 15.99 7.87
CA VAL A 57 -8.80 16.51 8.03
C VAL A 57 -9.68 15.32 7.69
N HIS A 58 -10.37 14.77 8.69
CA HIS A 58 -11.34 13.71 8.47
C HIS A 58 -12.39 14.28 7.50
N CYS A 59 -12.40 13.77 6.27
CA CYS A 59 -13.47 14.10 5.34
C CYS A 59 -14.74 13.55 5.98
N ARG A 60 -15.73 14.40 6.27
CA ARG A 60 -17.06 13.94 6.67
C ARG A 60 -17.72 13.33 5.44
N CYS A 61 -17.30 12.14 5.04
CA CYS A 61 -18.14 11.31 4.19
C CYS A 61 -19.34 10.93 5.05
N ASN A 62 -20.52 11.43 4.68
CA ASN A 62 -21.79 11.16 5.33
C ASN A 62 -21.90 9.64 5.62
N GLU A 63 -21.90 9.28 6.89
CA GLU A 63 -22.45 7.99 7.33
C GLU A 63 -23.97 8.07 7.15
N GLU A 64 -24.42 7.95 5.90
CA GLU A 64 -25.81 7.61 5.60
C GLU A 64 -25.84 6.13 5.21
N ARG A 65 -25.90 5.28 6.24
CA ARG A 65 -26.50 3.96 6.10
C ARG A 65 -27.21 3.54 7.38
#